data_AF-A0A1L5PAN8-F1
#
_entry.id   AF-A0A1L5PAN8-F1
#
_cell.length_a   1.000
_cell.length_b   1.000
_cell.length_c   1.000
_cell.angle_alpha   90.00
_cell.angle_beta   90.00
_cell.angle_gamma   90.00
#
_symmetry.space_group_name_H-M   'P 1'
#
loop_
_entity.id
_entity.type
_entity.pdbx_description
1 polymer ?
#
loop_
_entity_poly.entity_id
_entity_poly.type
_entity_poly.pdbx_seq_one_letter_code
_entity_poly.pdbx_strand_id
1 'polypeptide(L)' 'MIESDRLRLRVLLDHFGLVEDEREPLRVAHPLPEVLLLVVCGTIRACDDFDEIVE' A
#
# COMPACT_ATOMS: atom_id res chain seq x y z
N MET A 1 -16.90 -13.19 -8.26
CA MET A 1 -16.44 -12.55 -7.00
C MET A 1 -15.07 -11.92 -7.17
N ILE A 2 -14.06 -12.65 -7.69
CA ILE A 2 -12.67 -12.19 -7.85
C ILE A 2 -12.49 -10.88 -8.67
N GLU A 3 -13.31 -10.65 -9.70
CA GLU A 3 -13.19 -9.44 -10.54
C GLU A 3 -13.48 -8.14 -9.76
N SER A 4 -14.46 -8.18 -8.85
CA SER A 4 -14.83 -7.01 -8.04
C SER A 4 -13.71 -6.62 -7.08
N ASP A 5 -12.96 -7.59 -6.55
CA ASP A 5 -11.92 -7.32 -5.58
C ASP A 5 -10.67 -6.72 -6.24
N ARG A 6 -10.35 -7.14 -7.47
CA ARG A 6 -9.27 -6.53 -8.28
C ARG A 6 -9.60 -5.08 -8.65
N LEU A 7 -10.86 -4.78 -8.95
CA LEU A 7 -11.33 -3.41 -9.22
C LEU A 7 -11.22 -2.52 -7.97
N ARG A 8 -11.61 -3.03 -6.79
CA ARG A 8 -11.48 -2.29 -5.52
C ARG A 8 -10.03 -2.01 -5.17
N LEU A 9 -9.15 -3.01 -5.34
CA LEU A 9 -7.72 -2.83 -5.11
C LEU A 9 -7.14 -1.76 -6.03
N ARG A 10 -7.51 -1.76 -7.32
CA ARG A 10 -7.05 -0.74 -8.27
C ARG A 10 -7.44 0.66 -7.80
N VAL A 11 -8.71 0.87 -7.40
CA VAL A 11 -9.19 2.17 -6.94
C VAL A 11 -8.42 2.66 -5.71
N LEU A 12 -8.11 1.78 -4.76
CA LEU A 12 -7.30 2.14 -3.59
C LEU A 12 -5.87 2.51 -3.96
N LEU A 13 -5.23 1.74 -4.84
CA LEU A 13 -3.86 2.04 -5.29
C LEU A 13 -3.81 3.33 -6.11
N ASP A 14 -4.82 3.61 -6.93
CA ASP A 14 -4.93 4.86 -7.68
C ASP A 14 -5.09 6.06 -6.72
N HIS A 15 -5.84 5.90 -5.62
CA HIS A 15 -5.95 6.93 -4.58
C HIS A 15 -4.61 7.21 -3.89
N PHE A 16 -3.87 6.17 -3.50
CA PHE A 16 -2.55 6.34 -2.90
C PHE A 16 -1.51 6.88 -3.90
N GLY A 17 -1.68 6.62 -5.19
CA GLY A 17 -0.84 7.17 -6.27
C GLY A 17 -0.96 8.69 -6.46
N LEU A 18 -1.90 9.35 -5.77
CA LEU A 18 -1.95 10.81 -5.71
C LEU A 18 -0.84 11.42 -4.85
N VAL A 19 -0.21 10.62 -3.98
CA VAL A 19 0.94 11.06 -3.19
C VAL A 19 2.18 11.05 -4.05
N GLU A 20 2.83 12.21 -4.19
CA GLU A 20 4.08 12.31 -4.95
C GLU A 20 5.18 11.48 -4.29
N ASP A 21 5.86 10.68 -5.12
CA ASP A 21 6.98 9.85 -4.70
C ASP A 21 8.29 10.52 -5.14
N GLU A 22 8.93 11.24 -4.22
CA GLU A 22 10.21 11.93 -4.47
C GLU A 22 11.42 10.97 -4.47
N ARG A 23 11.21 9.67 -4.23
CA ARG A 23 12.29 8.68 -4.21
C ARG A 23 12.81 8.42 -5.62
N GLU A 24 14.12 8.24 -5.74
CA GLU A 24 14.74 7.89 -7.03
C GLU A 24 14.24 6.50 -7.51
N PRO A 25 13.62 6.37 -8.69
CA PRO A 25 12.94 5.13 -9.09
C PRO A 25 13.85 3.89 -9.10
N LEU A 26 15.14 4.06 -9.43
CA LEU A 26 16.12 2.97 -9.44
C LEU A 26 16.51 2.46 -8.04
N ARG A 27 16.13 3.20 -6.99
CA ARG A 27 16.38 2.87 -5.58
C ARG A 27 15.13 2.44 -4.83
N VAL A 28 14.00 2.31 -5.54
CA VAL A 28 12.71 1.92 -4.97
C VAL A 28 12.49 0.43 -5.17
N ALA A 29 12.50 -0.34 -4.08
CA ALA A 29 12.20 -1.77 -4.12
C ALA A 29 10.71 -2.06 -4.36
N HIS A 30 9.83 -1.20 -3.84
CA HIS A 30 8.37 -1.35 -3.91
C HIS A 30 7.68 -0.01 -4.20
N PRO A 31 6.67 0.03 -5.09
CA PRO A 31 5.90 1.24 -5.38
C PRO A 31 5.30 1.87 -4.12
N LEU A 32 5.33 3.20 -4.02
CA LEU A 32 4.76 3.92 -2.87
C LEU A 32 3.29 3.55 -2.59
N PRO A 33 2.40 3.42 -3.59
CA PRO A 33 0.99 3.10 -3.33
C PRO A 33 0.78 1.76 -2.63
N GLU A 34 1.61 0.77 -2.92
CA GLU A 34 1.53 -0.55 -2.30
C GLU A 34 2.00 -0.50 -0.84
N VAL A 35 3.10 0.24 -0.58
CA VAL A 35 3.60 0.46 0.78
C VAL A 35 2.59 1.24 1.64
N LEU A 36 1.98 2.29 1.08
CA LEU A 36 0.96 3.07 1.77
C LEU A 36 -0.28 2.23 2.11
N LEU A 37 -0.74 1.39 1.18
CA LEU A 37 -1.82 0.44 1.46
C LEU A 37 -1.47 -0.50 2.63
N LEU A 38 -0.26 -1.06 2.65
CA LEU A 38 0.20 -1.93 3.74
C LEU A 38 0.25 -1.18 5.09
N VAL A 39 0.81 0.02 5.12
CA VAL A 39 0.88 0.85 6.33
C VAL A 39 -0.51 1.19 6.87
N VAL A 40 -1.46 1.53 5.99
CA VAL A 40 -2.85 1.80 6.39
C VAL A 40 -3.50 0.56 7.00
N CYS A 41 -3.32 -0.62 6.38
CA CYS A 41 -3.81 -1.87 6.94
C CYS A 41 -3.20 -2.17 8.32
N GLY A 42 -1.88 -2.03 8.47
CA GLY A 42 -1.18 -2.18 9.74
C GLY A 42 -1.71 -1.21 10.81
N THR A 43 -1.91 0.06 10.43
CA THR A 43 -2.45 1.10 11.31
C THR A 43 -3.86 0.74 11.79
N ILE A 44 -4.73 0.25 10.90
CA ILE A 44 -6.09 -0.19 11.25
C ILE A 44 -6.07 -1.37 12.23
N ARG A 45 -5.11 -2.28 12.07
CA ARG A 45 -4.90 -3.43 12.97
C ARG A 45 -4.15 -3.05 14.25
N ALA A 46 -3.77 -1.78 14.40
CA ALA A 46 -2.92 -1.28 15.49
C ALA A 46 -1.59 -2.05 15.60
N CYS A 47 -0.98 -2.39 14.45
CA CYS A 47 0.39 -2.85 14.41
C CYS A 47 1.32 -1.69 14.80
N ASP A 48 2.23 -1.94 15.74
CA ASP A 48 3.24 -0.99 16.15
C ASP A 48 4.48 -1.00 15.22
N ASP A 49 4.70 -2.10 14.49
CA ASP A 49 5.76 -2.22 13.49
C ASP A 49 5.35 -3.03 12.22
N PHE A 50 6.29 -3.16 11.27
CA PHE A 50 6.07 -3.91 10.03
C PHE A 50 6.12 -5.43 10.22
N ASP A 51 6.80 -5.92 11.24
CA ASP A 51 6.90 -7.36 11.53
C ASP A 51 5.54 -7.88 12.02
N GLU A 52 4.83 -7.06 12.79
CA GLU A 52 3.45 -7.33 13.25
C GLU A 52 2.41 -7.36 12.12
N ILE A 53 2.72 -6.85 10.93
CA ILE A 53 1.82 -6.94 9.76
C ILE A 53 1.77 -8.39 9.22
N VAL A 54 2.80 -9.19 9.50
CA VAL A 54 2.93 -10.57 9.00
C VAL A 54 2.20 -11.59 9.89
N GLU A 55 1.86 -11.21 11.13
CA GLU A 55 1.17 -12.05 12.13
C GLU A 55 -0.35 -12.08 11.97
#